data_AF-A0A0S4QLS8-F1
#
_entry.id   AF-A0A0S4QLS8-F1
#
_cell.length_a   1.000
_cell.length_b   1.000
_cell.length_c   1.000
_cell.angle_alpha   90.00
_cell.angle_beta   90.00
_cell.angle_gamma   90.00
#
_symmetry.space_group_name_H-M   'P 1'
#
loop_
_entity.id
_entity.type
_entity.pdbx_description
1 polymer ?
#
loop_
_entity_poly.entity_id
_entity_poly.type
_entity_poly.pdbx_seq_one_letter_code
_entity_poly.pdbx_strand_id
1 'polypeptide(L)'
;MPTAADTTITPAEDGSGPATPTPEPAQEPTQEPESEQEQVQAGLAERLRAEVGARAPRRVARHRVNEAMIAHWCDAIGDANPAYTDAAHAATTVHGGLVAPPAMLDVWDRHGLLERREADDPRARVIATLEQAGFISVVAVNAELEIHRYLRPGDLLGNVQTLADVSAEKRTALGVGHFVTSRHRFTDQAGEHVGDLLFRILKFRPGSGQRPPDAAKPNSANASGASSVTTRSGRSGPSGPQGPPDPDPARRPRPAINRDNQFFWDGTRARELRIQRCDGCGALFSPPTARCWHCGGFELGWIVASGRGRLYSHAVVHHPPAPGFRYPLPVGLIELAEGTRVVADLVGCPPAGLRVGMPVELTWVETHPALVDGAADERGPIVLPAFRPAPPPRRTDTLTAPEAAAAVQRSEGPEGREGPEGPERSEGFGGSEAELALWSVPVTATLIVSGAIATRDFQPVHHDRELAVRRGSADIFLNINTSVGLLQRYVSDALGPDLIVRAIRVRLGAPAYPGDHLVFTGRLTSADARTGRVTVTVRATGGLGDHLVGTVEVVLPGGREHDEARAAAAWQSPS
;
A
#
# COMPACT_ATOMS: atom_id res chain seq x y z
N MET A 1 10.06 -73.05 46.72
CA MET A 1 11.38 -72.86 47.38
C MET A 1 11.38 -71.45 48.00
N PRO A 2 12.03 -71.22 49.16
CA PRO A 2 11.39 -71.07 50.50
C PRO A 2 11.37 -69.60 51.00
N THR A 3 10.75 -69.16 52.11
CA THR A 3 9.89 -69.74 53.21
C THR A 3 9.11 -68.55 53.80
N ALA A 4 7.81 -68.63 54.12
CA ALA A 4 7.17 -69.25 55.29
C ALA A 4 7.50 -68.61 56.67
N ALA A 5 6.53 -67.86 57.23
CA ALA A 5 6.09 -67.83 58.65
C ALA A 5 4.81 -66.94 58.72
N ASP A 6 3.62 -67.34 59.22
CA ASP A 6 3.20 -67.77 60.59
C ASP A 6 2.98 -66.55 61.54
N THR A 7 1.94 -66.38 62.39
CA THR A 7 0.84 -67.26 62.89
C THR A 7 -0.34 -66.40 63.47
N THR A 8 -1.52 -66.99 63.79
CA THR A 8 -2.59 -66.57 64.77
C THR A 8 -3.25 -65.17 64.64
N ILE A 9 -4.57 -64.94 64.49
CA ILE A 9 -5.87 -65.56 64.90
C ILE A 9 -6.32 -65.36 66.37
N THR A 10 -7.48 -64.69 66.53
CA THR A 10 -8.64 -64.86 67.49
C THR A 10 -9.04 -63.57 68.25
N PRO A 11 -10.29 -63.43 68.78
CA PRO A 11 -11.59 -63.47 68.08
C PRO A 11 -12.60 -62.38 68.60
N ALA A 12 -13.89 -62.52 68.23
CA ALA A 12 -15.10 -61.99 68.94
C ALA A 12 -15.35 -60.46 68.92
N GLU A 13 -16.59 -59.95 69.04
CA GLU A 13 -17.94 -60.40 68.59
C GLU A 13 -18.89 -59.17 68.62
N ASP A 14 -20.05 -59.27 67.97
CA ASP A 14 -21.24 -58.40 68.08
C ASP A 14 -21.17 -56.89 67.76
N GLY A 15 -22.25 -56.38 67.14
CA GLY A 15 -22.55 -54.94 67.14
C GLY A 15 -23.19 -54.37 65.88
N SER A 16 -24.49 -54.63 65.68
CA SER A 16 -25.48 -53.78 65.00
C SER A 16 -25.00 -52.78 63.92
N GLY A 17 -25.27 -53.08 62.64
CA GLY A 17 -24.96 -52.17 61.54
C GLY A 17 -25.68 -50.80 61.64
N PRO A 18 -24.96 -49.67 61.48
CA PRO A 18 -25.55 -48.34 61.44
C PRO A 18 -25.93 -47.89 60.01
N ALA A 19 -26.77 -46.87 59.96
CA ALA A 19 -27.39 -46.34 58.74
C ALA A 19 -26.40 -45.73 57.72
N THR A 20 -26.86 -45.68 56.47
CA THR A 20 -26.27 -44.95 55.35
C THR A 20 -25.91 -43.51 55.72
N PRO A 21 -24.68 -43.03 55.47
CA PRO A 21 -24.35 -41.62 55.69
C PRO A 21 -25.04 -40.73 54.66
N THR A 22 -25.75 -39.72 55.13
CA THR A 22 -26.28 -38.60 54.33
C THR A 22 -25.12 -37.88 53.63
N PRO A 23 -25.24 -37.49 52.34
CA PRO A 23 -24.18 -36.75 51.66
C PRO A 23 -23.97 -35.38 52.31
N GLU A 24 -22.71 -35.05 52.54
CA GLU A 24 -22.25 -33.74 52.97
C GLU A 24 -22.62 -32.69 51.91
N PRO A 25 -23.09 -31.48 52.28
CA PRO A 25 -23.41 -30.45 51.29
C PRO A 25 -22.15 -30.06 50.54
N ALA A 26 -22.17 -30.19 49.21
CA ALA A 26 -21.06 -29.81 48.37
C ALA A 26 -20.69 -28.35 48.64
N GLN A 27 -19.44 -28.13 49.08
CA GLN A 27 -18.88 -26.78 49.16
C GLN A 27 -18.93 -26.18 47.75
N GLU A 28 -19.53 -24.99 47.63
CA GLU A 28 -19.47 -24.23 46.38
C GLU A 28 -17.99 -24.04 45.99
N PRO A 29 -17.61 -24.21 44.71
CA PRO A 29 -16.23 -24.09 44.31
C PRO A 29 -15.76 -22.67 44.60
N THR A 30 -14.92 -22.54 45.64
CA THR A 30 -14.34 -21.26 46.02
C THR A 30 -13.48 -20.81 44.85
N GLN A 31 -13.87 -19.72 44.19
CA GLN A 31 -13.11 -19.18 43.06
C GLN A 31 -11.69 -18.89 43.56
N GLU A 32 -10.71 -19.55 42.95
CA GLU A 32 -9.30 -19.20 43.17
C GLU A 32 -9.14 -17.71 42.82
N PRO A 33 -8.47 -16.91 43.65
CA PRO A 33 -8.36 -15.48 43.41
C PRO A 33 -7.59 -15.25 42.10
N GLU A 34 -8.23 -14.58 41.14
CA GLU A 34 -7.64 -14.20 39.85
C GLU A 34 -6.25 -13.59 40.08
N SER A 35 -5.28 -13.93 39.24
CA SER A 35 -3.91 -13.46 39.44
C SER A 35 -3.83 -11.92 39.38
N GLU A 36 -2.83 -11.32 40.04
CA GLU A 36 -2.64 -9.87 40.04
C GLU A 36 -2.59 -9.28 38.61
N GLN A 37 -2.06 -10.05 37.64
CA GLN A 37 -2.07 -9.67 36.23
C GLN A 37 -3.48 -9.71 35.62
N GLU A 38 -4.30 -10.73 35.92
CA GLU A 38 -5.68 -10.82 35.44
C GLU A 38 -6.54 -9.70 36.01
N GLN A 39 -6.39 -9.37 37.30
CA GLN A 39 -7.08 -8.23 37.93
C GLN A 39 -6.69 -6.89 37.28
N VAL A 40 -5.40 -6.68 37.01
CA VAL A 40 -4.91 -5.47 36.31
C VAL A 40 -5.44 -5.38 34.86
N GLN A 41 -5.56 -6.52 34.16
CA GLN A 41 -6.11 -6.58 32.80
C GLN A 41 -7.64 -6.42 32.78
N ALA A 42 -8.37 -6.99 33.74
CA ALA A 42 -9.81 -6.81 33.91
C ALA A 42 -10.13 -5.32 34.20
N GLY A 43 -9.43 -4.71 35.16
CA GLY A 43 -9.56 -3.28 35.45
C GLY A 43 -9.14 -2.37 34.30
N LEU A 44 -8.19 -2.79 33.44
CA LEU A 44 -7.91 -2.10 32.18
C LEU A 44 -9.09 -2.23 31.20
N ALA A 45 -9.60 -3.44 30.98
CA ALA A 45 -10.68 -3.70 30.02
C ALA A 45 -11.97 -2.97 30.40
N GLU A 46 -12.29 -2.88 31.69
CA GLU A 46 -13.43 -2.12 32.20
C GLU A 46 -13.30 -0.62 31.89
N ARG A 47 -12.16 0.01 32.24
CA ARG A 47 -11.89 1.44 31.92
C ARG A 47 -11.99 1.73 30.42
N LEU A 48 -11.53 0.81 29.57
CA LEU A 48 -11.60 0.95 28.11
C LEU A 48 -13.04 0.85 27.59
N ARG A 49 -13.86 -0.06 28.16
CA ARG A 49 -15.28 -0.22 27.79
C ARG A 49 -16.15 0.96 28.26
N ALA A 50 -15.83 1.55 29.41
CA ALA A 50 -16.59 2.68 29.97
C ALA A 50 -16.60 3.92 29.06
N GLU A 51 -15.63 4.07 28.17
CA GLU A 51 -15.55 5.16 27.17
C GLU A 51 -16.33 4.85 25.89
N VAL A 52 -16.76 3.60 25.65
CA VAL A 52 -17.43 3.22 24.40
C VAL A 52 -18.83 3.83 24.33
N GLY A 53 -19.16 4.44 23.19
CA GLY A 53 -20.36 5.24 22.98
C GLY A 53 -20.21 6.71 23.39
N ALA A 54 -19.16 7.09 24.13
CA ALA A 54 -18.92 8.47 24.50
C ALA A 54 -18.62 9.35 23.28
N ARG A 55 -19.12 10.58 23.32
CA ARG A 55 -18.98 11.59 22.26
C ARG A 55 -18.06 12.71 22.71
N ALA A 56 -17.12 13.10 21.85
CA ALA A 56 -16.36 14.34 22.01
C ALA A 56 -17.26 15.56 21.76
N PRO A 57 -16.93 16.74 22.32
CA PRO A 57 -17.51 18.00 21.88
C PRO A 57 -17.32 18.23 20.37
N ARG A 58 -18.21 19.01 19.76
CA ARG A 58 -18.12 19.35 18.32
C ARG A 58 -16.87 20.20 18.09
N ARG A 59 -15.89 19.66 17.37
CA ARG A 59 -14.74 20.42 16.87
C ARG A 59 -15.12 21.13 15.57
N VAL A 60 -14.50 22.29 15.31
CA VAL A 60 -14.68 23.06 14.07
C VAL A 60 -13.35 23.12 13.35
N ALA A 61 -13.37 22.94 12.03
CA ALA A 61 -12.18 23.03 11.19
C ALA A 61 -11.48 24.38 11.38
N ARG A 62 -10.15 24.36 11.52
CA ARG A 62 -9.34 25.56 11.78
C ARG A 62 -9.45 26.58 10.65
N HIS A 63 -9.66 26.10 9.44
CA HIS A 63 -9.77 26.89 8.21
C HIS A 63 -11.00 26.44 7.43
N ARG A 64 -11.59 27.37 6.67
CA ARG A 64 -12.52 27.01 5.61
C ARG A 64 -11.81 26.16 4.55
N VAL A 65 -12.56 25.30 3.89
CA VAL A 65 -12.14 24.61 2.66
C VAL A 65 -11.63 25.65 1.69
N ASN A 66 -10.42 25.46 1.18
CA ASN A 66 -9.72 26.45 0.37
C ASN A 66 -8.86 25.80 -0.70
N GLU A 67 -8.72 26.51 -1.82
CA GLU A 67 -8.02 26.06 -3.02
C GLU A 67 -6.54 25.75 -2.77
N ALA A 68 -5.87 26.51 -1.92
CA ALA A 68 -4.44 26.28 -1.62
C ALA A 68 -4.19 24.92 -0.97
N MET A 69 -5.05 24.49 -0.04
CA MET A 69 -4.97 23.15 0.55
C MET A 69 -5.37 22.05 -0.42
N ILE A 70 -6.33 22.31 -1.33
CA ILE A 70 -6.73 21.36 -2.38
C ILE A 70 -5.60 21.17 -3.40
N ALA A 71 -4.99 22.25 -3.89
CA ALA A 71 -3.86 22.21 -4.80
C ALA A 71 -2.65 21.50 -4.17
N HIS A 72 -2.34 21.79 -2.89
CA HIS A 72 -1.24 21.12 -2.19
C HIS A 72 -1.47 19.60 -2.03
N TRP A 73 -2.72 19.17 -1.84
CA TRP A 73 -3.07 17.74 -1.90
C TRP A 73 -2.86 17.17 -3.30
N CYS A 74 -3.35 17.86 -4.33
CA CYS A 74 -3.20 17.43 -5.73
C CYS A 74 -1.72 17.25 -6.10
N ASP A 75 -0.86 18.18 -5.71
CA ASP A 75 0.61 18.09 -5.89
C ASP A 75 1.21 16.89 -5.14
N ALA A 76 0.84 16.69 -3.87
CA ALA A 76 1.40 15.63 -3.03
C ALA A 76 0.99 14.21 -3.46
N ILE A 77 -0.25 14.04 -3.93
CA ILE A 77 -0.81 12.76 -4.42
C ILE A 77 -0.54 12.56 -5.93
N GLY A 78 -0.18 13.64 -6.64
CA GLY A 78 -0.17 13.71 -8.11
C GLY A 78 -1.57 13.58 -8.73
N ASP A 79 -2.61 13.87 -7.97
CA ASP A 79 -4.00 13.87 -8.46
C ASP A 79 -4.17 15.09 -9.37
N ALA A 80 -4.62 14.86 -10.58
CA ALA A 80 -4.73 15.89 -11.62
C ALA A 80 -6.14 15.91 -12.23
N ASN A 81 -7.15 15.48 -11.47
CA ASN A 81 -8.54 15.69 -11.88
C ASN A 81 -8.81 17.20 -11.95
N PRO A 82 -9.11 17.77 -13.14
CA PRO A 82 -9.31 19.20 -13.32
C PRO A 82 -10.49 19.76 -12.52
N ALA A 83 -11.44 18.94 -12.06
CA ALA A 83 -12.53 19.36 -11.17
C ALA A 83 -12.03 19.95 -9.82
N TYR A 84 -10.78 19.68 -9.44
CA TYR A 84 -10.19 20.13 -8.17
C TYR A 84 -9.38 21.42 -8.29
N THR A 85 -8.92 21.79 -9.48
CA THR A 85 -7.95 22.89 -9.69
C THR A 85 -8.24 23.82 -10.87
N ASP A 86 -9.10 23.43 -11.80
CA ASP A 86 -9.56 24.27 -12.93
C ASP A 86 -11.04 24.62 -12.74
N ALA A 87 -11.31 25.89 -12.36
CA ALA A 87 -12.67 26.37 -12.12
C ALA A 87 -13.54 26.38 -13.38
N ALA A 88 -12.94 26.60 -14.57
CA ALA A 88 -13.67 26.62 -15.83
C ALA A 88 -14.06 25.20 -16.25
N HIS A 89 -13.16 24.22 -16.09
CA HIS A 89 -13.51 22.81 -16.26
C HIS A 89 -14.56 22.37 -15.24
N ALA A 90 -14.34 22.63 -13.95
CA ALA A 90 -15.22 22.21 -12.86
C ALA A 90 -16.66 22.72 -13.02
N ALA A 91 -16.86 23.92 -13.58
CA ALA A 91 -18.18 24.47 -13.92
C ALA A 91 -18.95 23.63 -14.96
N THR A 92 -18.27 22.85 -15.81
CA THR A 92 -18.91 21.95 -16.80
C THR A 92 -19.21 20.55 -16.25
N THR A 93 -18.57 20.16 -15.15
CA THR A 93 -18.75 18.86 -14.49
C THR A 93 -20.07 18.78 -13.72
N VAL A 94 -20.39 17.59 -13.23
CA VAL A 94 -21.47 17.32 -12.28
C VAL A 94 -21.39 18.16 -10.99
N HIS A 95 -20.22 18.71 -10.67
CA HIS A 95 -20.00 19.53 -9.49
C HIS A 95 -20.41 21.01 -9.68
N GLY A 96 -20.48 21.50 -10.92
CA GLY A 96 -20.84 22.89 -11.23
C GLY A 96 -19.90 23.96 -10.64
N GLY A 97 -18.66 23.58 -10.32
CA GLY A 97 -17.67 24.44 -9.67
C GLY A 97 -16.63 23.63 -8.89
N LEU A 98 -15.57 24.29 -8.41
CA LEU A 98 -14.47 23.63 -7.70
C LEU A 98 -14.95 22.86 -6.46
N VAL A 99 -14.34 21.70 -6.26
CA VAL A 99 -14.60 20.79 -5.13
C VAL A 99 -13.29 20.22 -4.59
N ALA A 100 -13.26 19.88 -3.31
CA ALA A 100 -12.13 19.16 -2.73
C ALA A 100 -12.21 17.66 -3.08
N PRO A 101 -11.06 16.99 -3.33
CA PRO A 101 -10.96 15.53 -3.38
C PRO A 101 -11.68 14.87 -2.18
N PRO A 102 -12.60 13.91 -2.39
CA PRO A 102 -13.36 13.26 -1.31
C PRO A 102 -12.52 12.64 -0.18
N ALA A 103 -11.34 12.13 -0.52
CA ALA A 103 -10.34 11.63 0.43
C ALA A 103 -9.77 12.70 1.39
N MET A 104 -10.08 13.98 1.19
CA MET A 104 -9.75 15.08 2.10
C MET A 104 -10.79 15.32 3.21
N LEU A 105 -11.88 14.54 3.30
CA LEU A 105 -12.98 14.79 4.25
C LEU A 105 -12.49 15.04 5.69
N ASP A 106 -11.56 14.23 6.19
CA ASP A 106 -10.99 14.30 7.54
C ASP A 106 -9.66 15.08 7.63
N VAL A 107 -9.31 15.87 6.60
CA VAL A 107 -8.10 16.72 6.60
C VAL A 107 -8.37 18.07 7.27
N TRP A 108 -9.60 18.58 7.17
CA TRP A 108 -9.94 19.95 7.56
C TRP A 108 -10.03 20.18 9.08
N ASP A 109 -10.41 19.15 9.83
CA ASP A 109 -10.48 19.17 11.30
C ASP A 109 -9.22 18.64 12.00
N ARG A 110 -8.23 18.14 11.24
CA ARG A 110 -6.95 17.68 11.81
C ARG A 110 -6.13 18.83 12.40
N HIS A 111 -5.64 18.59 13.61
CA HIS A 111 -4.84 19.50 14.42
C HIS A 111 -3.54 19.99 13.75
N GLY A 112 -2.96 21.07 14.29
CA GLY A 112 -1.63 21.53 13.90
C GLY A 112 -0.49 20.66 14.47
N LEU A 113 0.72 20.84 13.93
CA LEU A 113 1.95 20.14 14.35
C LEU A 113 2.27 20.26 15.86
N LEU A 114 1.90 21.37 16.50
CA LEU A 114 2.31 21.73 17.87
C LEU A 114 1.19 21.60 18.92
N GLU A 115 0.04 21.03 18.55
CA GLU A 115 -1.18 21.11 19.35
C GLU A 115 -1.30 19.95 20.35
N ARG A 116 -1.91 20.21 21.52
CA ARG A 116 -1.94 19.27 22.65
C ARG A 116 -3.21 18.41 22.57
N ARG A 117 -3.13 17.15 23.05
CA ARG A 117 -4.30 16.27 23.18
C ARG A 117 -5.36 16.94 24.08
N GLU A 118 -6.56 17.13 23.56
CA GLU A 118 -7.70 17.65 24.30
C GLU A 118 -8.23 16.57 25.26
N ALA A 119 -8.33 16.89 26.56
CA ALA A 119 -8.64 15.91 27.62
C ALA A 119 -10.09 15.38 27.58
N ASP A 120 -10.97 16.06 26.86
CA ASP A 120 -12.38 15.73 26.68
C ASP A 120 -12.64 14.70 25.55
N ASP A 121 -11.67 14.41 24.68
CA ASP A 121 -11.79 13.37 23.66
C ASP A 121 -11.72 11.94 24.28
N PRO A 122 -12.81 11.12 24.22
CA PRO A 122 -12.79 9.74 24.70
C PRO A 122 -11.75 8.87 24.00
N ARG A 123 -11.47 9.11 22.71
CA ARG A 123 -10.41 8.38 21.98
C ARG A 123 -9.02 8.76 22.51
N ALA A 124 -8.78 10.04 22.81
CA ALA A 124 -7.51 10.48 23.39
C ALA A 124 -7.30 9.89 24.79
N ARG A 125 -8.35 9.83 25.62
CA ARG A 125 -8.31 9.16 26.94
C ARG A 125 -7.98 7.66 26.80
N VAL A 126 -8.70 6.94 25.94
CA VAL A 126 -8.41 5.52 25.66
C VAL A 126 -6.98 5.29 25.15
N ILE A 127 -6.49 6.13 24.22
CA ILE A 127 -5.10 6.04 23.74
C ILE A 127 -4.10 6.28 24.87
N ALA A 128 -4.34 7.26 25.75
CA ALA A 128 -3.47 7.54 26.90
C ALA A 128 -3.48 6.39 27.93
N THR A 129 -4.65 5.82 28.23
CA THR A 129 -4.79 4.64 29.12
C THR A 129 -4.04 3.43 28.56
N LEU A 130 -4.12 3.19 27.25
CA LEU A 130 -3.38 2.13 26.58
C LEU A 130 -1.85 2.39 26.59
N GLU A 131 -1.42 3.63 26.40
CA GLU A 131 0.00 4.01 26.48
C GLU A 131 0.58 3.82 27.89
N GLN A 132 -0.18 4.18 28.93
CA GLN A 132 0.17 3.90 30.33
C GLN A 132 0.27 2.39 30.63
N ALA A 133 -0.55 1.56 29.98
CA ALA A 133 -0.49 0.10 30.04
C ALA A 133 0.56 -0.55 29.09
N GLY A 134 1.48 0.26 28.53
CA GLY A 134 2.60 -0.22 27.72
C GLY A 134 2.29 -0.48 26.24
N PHE A 135 1.05 -0.24 25.77
CA PHE A 135 0.69 -0.31 24.36
C PHE A 135 1.12 0.98 23.62
N ILE A 136 2.42 1.25 23.60
CA ILE A 136 2.96 2.53 23.13
C ILE A 136 2.96 2.68 21.59
N SER A 137 3.06 1.58 20.84
CA SER A 137 3.05 1.63 19.36
C SER A 137 1.63 1.77 18.81
N VAL A 138 1.50 2.35 17.63
CA VAL A 138 0.22 2.62 16.96
C VAL A 138 0.35 2.41 15.45
N VAL A 139 -0.69 1.86 14.83
CA VAL A 139 -0.83 1.78 13.37
C VAL A 139 -2.31 1.94 13.00
N ALA A 140 -2.60 2.59 11.87
CA ALA A 140 -3.96 2.60 11.31
C ALA A 140 -4.23 1.29 10.55
N VAL A 141 -5.44 0.74 10.66
CA VAL A 141 -5.79 -0.55 10.03
C VAL A 141 -7.03 -0.47 9.14
N ASN A 142 -7.98 0.41 9.45
CA ASN A 142 -9.15 0.66 8.59
C ASN A 142 -9.47 2.15 8.50
N ALA A 143 -9.90 2.57 7.32
CA ALA A 143 -10.57 3.84 7.08
C ALA A 143 -11.75 3.59 6.13
N GLU A 144 -12.94 4.02 6.53
CA GLU A 144 -14.17 3.92 5.74
C GLU A 144 -14.81 5.30 5.70
N LEU A 145 -14.69 5.97 4.54
CA LEU A 145 -15.28 7.27 4.28
C LEU A 145 -16.59 7.08 3.52
N GLU A 146 -17.65 7.75 3.96
CA GLU A 146 -18.94 7.82 3.27
C GLU A 146 -19.24 9.28 2.88
N ILE A 147 -19.39 9.53 1.59
CA ILE A 147 -19.38 10.85 0.98
C ILE A 147 -20.81 11.22 0.52
N HIS A 148 -21.50 12.00 1.35
CA HIS A 148 -22.85 12.48 1.03
C HIS A 148 -22.79 13.68 0.10
N ARG A 149 -21.92 14.66 0.42
CA ARG A 149 -21.68 15.87 -0.38
C ARG A 149 -20.17 16.09 -0.56
N TYR A 150 -19.74 16.48 -1.75
CA TYR A 150 -18.38 16.98 -1.95
C TYR A 150 -18.23 18.36 -1.30
N LEU A 151 -17.09 18.58 -0.64
CA LEU A 151 -16.74 19.86 -0.06
C LEU A 151 -16.42 20.89 -1.16
N ARG A 152 -16.88 22.13 -0.99
CA ARG A 152 -16.59 23.27 -1.88
C ARG A 152 -15.70 24.29 -1.18
N PRO A 153 -14.83 25.03 -1.88
CA PRO A 153 -14.16 26.21 -1.33
C PRO A 153 -15.16 27.14 -0.62
N GLY A 154 -14.84 27.55 0.60
CA GLY A 154 -15.71 28.33 1.48
C GLY A 154 -16.44 27.52 2.56
N ASP A 155 -16.63 26.22 2.42
CA ASP A 155 -17.23 25.37 3.46
C ASP A 155 -16.42 25.43 4.78
N LEU A 156 -17.10 25.42 5.93
CA LEU A 156 -16.51 25.32 7.26
C LEU A 156 -17.05 24.08 7.97
N LEU A 157 -16.26 23.00 7.99
CA LEU A 157 -16.67 21.77 8.64
C LEU A 157 -16.70 21.91 10.16
N GLY A 158 -17.59 21.16 10.79
CA GLY A 158 -17.40 20.68 12.16
C GLY A 158 -17.57 19.17 12.23
N ASN A 159 -16.87 18.55 13.17
CA ASN A 159 -16.88 17.10 13.41
C ASN A 159 -17.39 16.79 14.82
N VAL A 160 -18.27 15.80 14.94
CA VAL A 160 -18.56 15.13 16.22
C VAL A 160 -17.99 13.72 16.18
N GLN A 161 -16.95 13.49 16.98
CA GLN A 161 -16.31 12.18 17.12
C GLN A 161 -16.98 11.35 18.23
N THR A 162 -17.23 10.08 17.96
CA THR A 162 -17.73 9.08 18.93
C THR A 162 -16.74 7.92 19.01
N LEU A 163 -16.40 7.46 20.22
CA LEU A 163 -15.68 6.20 20.37
C LEU A 163 -16.68 5.05 20.12
N ALA A 164 -16.50 4.32 19.03
CA ALA A 164 -17.49 3.33 18.58
C ALA A 164 -17.25 1.93 19.15
N ASP A 165 -16.00 1.53 19.33
CA ASP A 165 -15.61 0.19 19.79
C ASP A 165 -14.15 0.19 20.31
N VAL A 166 -13.89 -0.60 21.35
CA VAL A 166 -12.53 -0.98 21.78
C VAL A 166 -12.51 -2.49 21.97
N SER A 167 -11.69 -3.19 21.19
CA SER A 167 -11.64 -4.64 21.25
C SER A 167 -11.04 -5.14 22.57
N ALA A 168 -11.36 -6.38 22.94
CA ALA A 168 -10.51 -7.17 23.84
C ALA A 168 -9.05 -7.23 23.31
N GLU A 169 -8.11 -7.60 24.18
CA GLU A 169 -6.70 -7.78 23.78
C GLU A 169 -6.62 -8.87 22.68
N LYS A 170 -5.92 -8.56 21.58
CA LYS A 170 -5.72 -9.46 20.44
C LYS A 170 -4.25 -9.59 20.11
N ARG A 171 -3.81 -10.81 19.85
CA ARG A 171 -2.48 -11.11 19.32
C ARG A 171 -2.49 -10.97 17.80
N THR A 172 -1.58 -10.17 17.27
CA THR A 172 -1.40 -9.92 15.82
C THR A 172 0.05 -10.15 15.41
N ALA A 173 0.35 -10.09 14.11
CA ALA A 173 1.73 -10.13 13.61
C ALA A 173 2.58 -8.96 14.13
N LEU A 174 2.00 -7.76 14.29
CA LEU A 174 2.71 -6.57 14.78
C LEU A 174 2.88 -6.56 16.31
N GLY A 175 1.92 -7.14 17.04
CA GLY A 175 1.92 -7.14 18.49
C GLY A 175 0.64 -7.66 19.12
N VAL A 176 0.71 -7.89 20.42
CA VAL A 176 -0.43 -7.96 21.32
C VAL A 176 -0.95 -6.54 21.53
N GLY A 177 -2.24 -6.30 21.31
CA GLY A 177 -2.82 -4.96 21.27
C GLY A 177 -4.34 -4.90 21.28
N HIS A 178 -4.87 -3.68 21.34
CA HIS A 178 -6.30 -3.37 21.26
C HIS A 178 -6.61 -2.59 19.99
N PHE A 179 -7.67 -2.97 19.30
CA PHE A 179 -8.23 -2.16 18.22
C PHE A 179 -9.12 -1.09 18.83
N VAL A 180 -8.92 0.17 18.42
CA VAL A 180 -9.70 1.34 18.85
C VAL A 180 -10.38 1.91 17.62
N THR A 181 -11.71 1.94 17.63
CA THR A 181 -12.55 2.32 16.50
C THR A 181 -13.30 3.61 16.84
N SER A 182 -13.13 4.67 16.04
CA SER A 182 -13.88 5.92 16.16
C SER A 182 -14.77 6.15 14.95
N ARG A 183 -15.95 6.73 15.19
CA ARG A 183 -16.82 7.28 14.15
C ARG A 183 -16.81 8.80 14.23
N HIS A 184 -16.75 9.45 13.09
CA HIS A 184 -16.65 10.90 12.92
C HIS A 184 -17.78 11.31 12.00
N ARG A 185 -18.56 12.32 12.40
CA ARG A 185 -19.65 12.86 11.57
C ARG A 185 -19.36 14.32 11.23
N PHE A 186 -19.27 14.60 9.94
CA PHE A 186 -18.94 15.92 9.42
C PHE A 186 -20.21 16.67 8.97
N THR A 187 -20.38 17.86 9.50
CA THR A 187 -21.38 18.83 9.02
C THR A 187 -20.71 20.11 8.58
N ASP A 188 -21.34 20.89 7.72
CA ASP A 188 -20.87 22.24 7.39
C ASP A 188 -21.36 23.31 8.39
N GLN A 189 -21.20 24.59 8.03
CA GLN A 189 -21.66 25.75 8.79
C GLN A 189 -23.18 25.85 8.97
N ALA A 190 -23.99 25.28 8.07
CA ALA A 190 -25.45 25.24 8.16
C ALA A 190 -25.95 24.03 8.97
N GLY A 191 -25.05 23.08 9.27
CA GLY A 191 -25.38 21.82 9.93
C GLY A 191 -25.79 20.71 8.96
N GLU A 192 -25.66 20.92 7.65
CA GLU A 192 -25.94 19.88 6.65
C GLU A 192 -24.91 18.76 6.75
N HIS A 193 -25.33 17.51 6.51
CA HIS A 193 -24.46 16.34 6.59
C HIS A 193 -23.59 16.22 5.33
N VAL A 194 -22.27 16.29 5.50
CA VAL A 194 -21.31 16.21 4.39
C VAL A 194 -20.79 14.78 4.22
N GLY A 195 -20.48 14.09 5.32
CA GLY A 195 -19.95 12.74 5.30
C GLY A 195 -19.70 12.15 6.69
N ASP A 196 -19.47 10.85 6.71
CA ASP A 196 -19.04 10.10 7.89
C ASP A 196 -17.67 9.45 7.64
N LEU A 197 -16.85 9.30 8.67
CA LEU A 197 -15.64 8.47 8.67
C LEU A 197 -15.70 7.46 9.82
N LEU A 198 -15.51 6.18 9.52
CA LEU A 198 -15.12 5.17 10.52
C LEU A 198 -13.62 4.92 10.39
N PHE A 199 -12.90 5.10 11.49
CA PHE A 199 -11.44 4.96 11.53
C PHE A 199 -11.04 3.98 12.63
N ARG A 200 -10.19 3.00 12.31
CA ARG A 200 -9.70 2.00 13.27
C ARG A 200 -8.18 2.01 13.31
N ILE A 201 -7.65 2.10 14.53
CA ILE A 201 -6.22 1.92 14.83
C ILE A 201 -6.01 0.65 15.65
N LEU A 202 -4.81 0.09 15.60
CA LEU A 202 -4.30 -0.89 16.55
C LEU A 202 -3.26 -0.19 17.45
N LYS A 203 -3.49 -0.18 18.76
CA LYS A 203 -2.50 0.18 19.78
C LYS A 203 -1.90 -1.12 20.33
N PHE A 204 -0.58 -1.29 20.22
CA PHE A 204 0.09 -2.57 20.53
C PHE A 204 1.39 -2.39 21.32
N ARG A 205 1.81 -3.45 22.03
CA ARG A 205 3.10 -3.49 22.71
C ARG A 205 4.19 -3.84 21.68
N PRO A 206 5.20 -2.99 21.42
CA PRO A 206 6.28 -3.32 20.50
C PRO A 206 7.03 -4.59 20.94
N GLY A 207 7.54 -5.38 19.99
CA GLY A 207 8.26 -6.63 20.25
C GLY A 207 7.40 -7.84 20.68
N SER A 208 6.08 -7.66 20.86
CA SER A 208 5.17 -8.74 21.28
C SER A 208 4.46 -9.48 20.12
N GLY A 209 4.84 -9.19 18.88
CA GLY A 209 4.25 -9.75 17.67
C GLY A 209 4.45 -11.26 17.53
N GLN A 210 3.63 -11.89 16.70
CA GLN A 210 3.92 -13.26 16.28
C GLN A 210 5.24 -13.27 15.51
N ARG A 211 6.25 -13.95 16.07
CA ARG A 211 7.45 -14.32 15.32
C ARG A 211 7.00 -15.15 14.11
N PRO A 212 7.48 -14.89 12.88
CA PRO A 212 7.19 -15.75 11.75
C PRO A 212 7.56 -17.20 12.12
N PRO A 213 6.78 -18.21 11.68
CA PRO A 213 7.24 -19.60 11.81
C PRO A 213 8.61 -19.70 11.14
N ASP A 214 9.59 -20.31 11.82
CA ASP A 214 10.99 -20.30 11.41
C ASP A 214 11.12 -20.60 9.92
N ALA A 215 11.60 -19.61 9.15
CA ALA A 215 12.09 -19.86 7.79
C ALA A 215 13.12 -20.99 7.89
N ALA A 216 12.87 -22.09 7.17
CA ALA A 216 13.43 -23.41 7.45
C ALA A 216 14.92 -23.33 7.83
N LYS A 217 15.26 -23.86 9.01
CA LYS A 217 16.61 -23.84 9.57
C LYS A 217 17.62 -24.24 8.48
N PRO A 218 18.63 -23.41 8.14
CA PRO A 218 19.68 -23.87 7.26
C PRO A 218 20.36 -25.08 7.92
N ASN A 219 20.48 -26.18 7.17
CA ASN A 219 21.06 -27.43 7.68
C ASN A 219 22.43 -27.15 8.30
N SER A 220 22.56 -27.35 9.60
CA SER A 220 23.81 -27.18 10.35
C SER A 220 24.74 -28.37 10.09
N ALA A 221 25.31 -28.41 8.89
CA ALA A 221 26.30 -29.39 8.46
C ALA A 221 27.39 -28.71 7.61
N ASN A 222 28.04 -27.70 8.20
CA ASN A 222 29.49 -27.41 8.08
C ASN A 222 29.82 -26.08 8.78
N ALA A 223 30.39 -26.15 9.98
CA ALA A 223 30.98 -25.01 10.67
C ALA A 223 32.34 -25.42 11.27
N SER A 224 33.43 -24.97 10.64
CA SER A 224 34.79 -25.05 11.18
C SER A 224 35.67 -23.97 10.55
N GLY A 225 36.24 -23.08 11.37
CA GLY A 225 36.99 -21.87 10.96
C GLY A 225 36.12 -20.61 11.12
N ALA A 226 36.11 -19.90 12.25
CA ALA A 226 37.17 -19.02 12.77
C ALA A 226 37.48 -17.83 11.81
N SER A 227 37.57 -16.57 12.24
CA SER A 227 37.78 -16.06 13.61
C SER A 227 37.12 -14.69 13.85
N SER A 228 37.06 -14.27 15.12
CA SER A 228 36.53 -12.99 15.60
C SER A 228 37.40 -11.77 15.23
N VAL A 229 36.79 -10.58 15.08
CA VAL A 229 37.33 -9.33 15.67
C VAL A 229 36.23 -8.28 15.93
N THR A 230 36.25 -7.83 17.19
CA THR A 230 35.85 -6.56 17.82
C THR A 230 35.02 -5.48 17.09
N THR A 231 33.98 -5.03 17.78
CA THR A 231 33.18 -3.82 17.54
C THR A 231 33.95 -2.49 17.61
N ARG A 232 33.62 -1.51 16.76
CA ARG A 232 33.71 -0.07 17.13
C ARG A 232 32.71 0.81 16.38
N SER A 233 32.45 1.97 16.97
CA SER A 233 31.26 2.80 16.75
C SER A 233 31.40 3.87 15.67
N GLY A 234 30.33 4.04 14.87
CA GLY A 234 29.73 5.34 14.57
C GLY A 234 30.38 6.26 13.53
N ARG A 235 29.68 6.44 12.40
CA ARG A 235 29.37 7.76 11.82
C ARG A 235 28.22 7.65 10.81
N SER A 236 27.37 8.66 10.80
CA SER A 236 26.16 8.77 9.99
C SER A 236 26.43 9.43 8.63
N GLY A 237 25.76 8.92 7.59
CA GLY A 237 25.73 9.49 6.24
C GLY A 237 24.45 9.05 5.52
N PRO A 238 23.88 9.84 4.60
CA PRO A 238 22.54 9.60 4.08
C PRO A 238 22.55 8.60 2.90
N SER A 239 22.34 7.32 3.22
CA SER A 239 21.84 6.32 2.26
C SER A 239 20.44 5.86 2.73
N GLY A 240 19.42 6.36 2.04
CA GLY A 240 18.04 5.89 2.22
C GLY A 240 17.84 4.52 1.54
N PRO A 241 16.97 3.65 2.07
CA PRO A 241 16.70 2.38 1.42
C PRO A 241 16.00 2.64 0.09
N GLN A 242 16.59 2.09 -0.97
CA GLN A 242 15.83 1.48 -2.05
C GLN A 242 15.20 0.20 -1.46
N GLY A 243 13.99 -0.21 -1.89
CA GLY A 243 13.32 -1.39 -1.34
C GLY A 243 14.27 -2.59 -1.41
N PRO A 244 14.44 -3.38 -0.33
CA PRO A 244 15.75 -3.75 0.23
C PRO A 244 16.83 -4.05 -0.81
N PRO A 245 18.06 -3.49 -0.68
CA PRO A 245 19.06 -3.56 -1.73
C PRO A 245 19.28 -5.00 -2.22
N ASP A 246 19.78 -5.15 -3.46
CA ASP A 246 20.45 -6.41 -3.82
C ASP A 246 21.36 -6.81 -2.65
N PRO A 247 21.44 -8.10 -2.30
CA PRO A 247 22.15 -8.51 -1.08
C PRO A 247 23.61 -8.01 -1.04
N ASP A 248 24.18 -7.68 -2.20
CA ASP A 248 25.18 -6.62 -2.37
C ASP A 248 25.27 -6.17 -3.85
N PRO A 249 24.84 -4.94 -4.24
CA PRO A 249 24.90 -4.49 -5.64
C PRO A 249 26.34 -4.22 -6.14
N ALA A 250 27.35 -4.23 -5.27
CA ALA A 250 28.76 -4.22 -5.67
C ALA A 250 29.28 -5.61 -6.08
N ARG A 251 28.51 -6.68 -5.83
CA ARG A 251 28.83 -8.06 -6.22
C ARG A 251 28.18 -8.51 -7.53
N ARG A 252 27.41 -7.65 -8.20
CA ARG A 252 26.96 -7.91 -9.59
C ARG A 252 28.19 -8.07 -10.50
N PRO A 253 28.15 -8.93 -11.54
CA PRO A 253 29.22 -8.96 -12.53
C PRO A 253 29.37 -7.61 -13.24
N ARG A 254 30.58 -7.02 -13.25
CA ARG A 254 30.85 -5.82 -14.05
C ARG A 254 30.77 -6.15 -15.55
N PRO A 255 30.11 -5.31 -16.37
CA PRO A 255 30.05 -5.52 -17.81
C PRO A 255 31.42 -5.31 -18.47
N ALA A 256 31.69 -6.06 -19.55
CA ALA A 256 32.86 -5.83 -20.38
C ALA A 256 32.64 -4.61 -21.29
N ILE A 257 33.31 -3.50 -20.98
CA ILE A 257 33.31 -2.28 -21.80
C ILE A 257 34.44 -2.37 -22.82
N ASN A 258 34.12 -2.18 -24.10
CA ASN A 258 35.06 -2.20 -25.22
C ASN A 258 34.69 -1.12 -26.25
N ARG A 259 35.50 -0.97 -27.31
CA ARG A 259 35.28 0.05 -28.35
C ARG A 259 33.89 0.00 -28.99
N ASP A 260 33.35 -1.20 -29.21
CA ASP A 260 32.10 -1.41 -29.96
C ASP A 260 30.85 -1.11 -29.12
N ASN A 261 30.95 -1.18 -27.78
CA ASN A 261 29.85 -0.87 -26.86
C ASN A 261 30.07 0.38 -25.99
N GLN A 262 31.23 1.06 -26.11
CA GLN A 262 31.56 2.23 -25.30
C GLN A 262 30.50 3.33 -25.40
N PHE A 263 29.97 3.60 -26.61
CA PHE A 263 28.95 4.64 -26.80
C PHE A 263 27.70 4.40 -25.94
N PHE A 264 27.30 3.14 -25.74
CA PHE A 264 26.17 2.74 -24.91
C PHE A 264 26.46 3.04 -23.45
N TRP A 265 27.62 2.63 -22.93
CA TRP A 265 28.02 2.87 -21.53
C TRP A 265 28.24 4.35 -21.21
N ASP A 266 28.77 5.12 -22.15
CA ASP A 266 28.84 6.58 -22.03
C ASP A 266 27.45 7.22 -22.07
N GLY A 267 26.50 6.63 -22.80
CA GLY A 267 25.08 6.98 -22.77
C GLY A 267 24.44 6.68 -21.42
N THR A 268 24.56 5.47 -20.88
CA THR A 268 23.93 5.11 -19.60
C THR A 268 24.47 5.97 -18.45
N ARG A 269 25.76 6.32 -18.46
CA ARG A 269 26.36 7.28 -17.51
C ARG A 269 25.77 8.69 -17.63
N ALA A 270 25.43 9.13 -18.84
CA ALA A 270 24.70 10.36 -19.11
C ALA A 270 23.18 10.24 -18.93
N ARG A 271 22.67 9.06 -18.53
CA ARG A 271 21.23 8.72 -18.47
C ARG A 271 20.50 8.86 -19.82
N GLU A 272 21.20 8.50 -20.89
CA GLU A 272 20.70 8.38 -22.27
C GLU A 272 20.70 6.91 -22.71
N LEU A 273 19.55 6.36 -23.12
CA LEU A 273 19.51 5.03 -23.73
C LEU A 273 19.92 5.13 -25.21
N ARG A 274 21.22 5.05 -25.48
CA ARG A 274 21.76 5.09 -26.84
C ARG A 274 21.64 3.74 -27.53
N ILE A 275 20.98 3.70 -28.68
CA ILE A 275 20.73 2.50 -29.49
C ILE A 275 21.54 2.59 -30.77
N GLN A 276 22.23 1.49 -31.16
CA GLN A 276 23.07 1.48 -32.35
C GLN A 276 22.23 1.60 -33.62
N ARG A 277 22.71 2.42 -34.56
CA ARG A 277 22.09 2.67 -35.86
C ARG A 277 23.13 2.50 -36.96
N CYS A 278 22.79 1.79 -38.04
CA CYS A 278 23.61 1.85 -39.24
C CYS A 278 23.28 3.12 -40.05
N ASP A 279 24.26 3.96 -40.32
CA ASP A 279 24.03 5.21 -41.04
C ASP A 279 23.86 5.01 -42.56
N GLY A 280 24.32 3.86 -43.09
CA GLY A 280 24.13 3.49 -44.50
C GLY A 280 22.73 2.93 -44.83
N CYS A 281 22.03 2.28 -43.89
CA CYS A 281 20.71 1.67 -44.14
C CYS A 281 19.61 2.03 -43.12
N GLY A 282 19.94 2.82 -42.09
CA GLY A 282 19.01 3.26 -41.04
C GLY A 282 18.63 2.19 -39.99
N ALA A 283 19.01 0.92 -40.17
CA ALA A 283 18.63 -0.18 -39.28
C ALA A 283 19.10 0.04 -37.82
N LEU A 284 18.19 -0.20 -36.87
CA LEU A 284 18.43 -0.13 -35.42
C LEU A 284 18.59 -1.52 -34.81
N PHE A 285 19.63 -1.73 -34.01
CA PHE A 285 19.90 -3.02 -33.40
C PHE A 285 20.52 -2.94 -32.01
N SER A 286 20.23 -3.95 -31.20
CA SER A 286 20.80 -4.22 -29.90
C SER A 286 20.89 -5.76 -29.73
N PRO A 287 21.96 -6.31 -29.13
CA PRO A 287 23.12 -5.62 -28.55
C PRO A 287 24.03 -4.97 -29.60
N PRO A 288 24.91 -4.03 -29.19
CA PRO A 288 25.87 -3.40 -30.09
C PRO A 288 26.85 -4.40 -30.74
N THR A 289 27.24 -4.14 -32.00
CA THR A 289 28.23 -4.94 -32.74
C THR A 289 29.08 -4.10 -33.70
N ALA A 290 30.18 -4.68 -34.17
CA ALA A 290 31.15 -4.04 -35.07
C ALA A 290 30.71 -3.90 -36.54
N ARG A 291 29.58 -4.48 -36.96
CA ARG A 291 29.05 -4.41 -38.34
C ARG A 291 27.54 -4.50 -38.37
N CYS A 292 26.88 -3.84 -39.32
CA CYS A 292 25.44 -3.97 -39.51
C CYS A 292 25.07 -5.37 -40.01
N TRP A 293 24.11 -6.05 -39.36
CA TRP A 293 23.67 -7.40 -39.78
C TRP A 293 22.72 -7.35 -40.99
N HIS A 294 22.15 -6.18 -41.28
CA HIS A 294 21.20 -5.98 -42.39
C HIS A 294 21.90 -5.74 -43.72
N CYS A 295 22.80 -4.75 -43.81
CA CYS A 295 23.51 -4.40 -45.05
C CYS A 295 25.01 -4.77 -45.05
N GLY A 296 25.57 -5.18 -43.92
CA GLY A 296 27.00 -5.50 -43.80
C GLY A 296 27.96 -4.31 -43.73
N GLY A 297 27.46 -3.07 -43.68
CA GLY A 297 28.27 -1.85 -43.55
C GLY A 297 28.90 -1.66 -42.16
N PHE A 298 29.95 -0.83 -42.13
CA PHE A 298 30.71 -0.45 -40.91
C PHE A 298 30.43 0.99 -40.44
N GLU A 299 29.70 1.78 -41.23
CA GLU A 299 29.22 3.12 -40.84
C GLU A 299 28.10 2.98 -39.81
N LEU A 300 28.47 3.04 -38.52
CA LEU A 300 27.60 2.79 -37.38
C LEU A 300 27.62 3.99 -36.42
N GLY A 301 26.49 4.66 -36.30
CA GLY A 301 26.20 5.68 -35.30
C GLY A 301 25.25 5.15 -34.22
N TRP A 302 24.55 6.07 -33.56
CA TRP A 302 23.51 5.76 -32.59
C TRP A 302 22.42 6.84 -32.57
N ILE A 303 21.26 6.50 -31.98
CA ILE A 303 20.21 7.45 -31.59
C ILE A 303 19.98 7.40 -30.08
N VAL A 304 19.50 8.48 -29.48
CA VAL A 304 18.92 8.40 -28.12
C VAL A 304 17.48 7.92 -28.26
N ALA A 305 17.16 6.76 -27.69
CA ALA A 305 15.78 6.28 -27.62
C ALA A 305 14.96 7.10 -26.62
N SER A 306 13.66 7.26 -26.89
CA SER A 306 12.72 7.95 -26.01
C SER A 306 12.48 7.24 -24.67
N GLY A 307 13.00 6.02 -24.51
CA GLY A 307 12.82 5.21 -23.31
C GLY A 307 11.42 4.61 -23.15
N ARG A 308 10.51 4.83 -24.10
CA ARG A 308 9.18 4.19 -24.10
C ARG A 308 9.24 2.88 -24.88
N GLY A 309 8.47 1.89 -24.43
CA GLY A 309 8.35 0.62 -25.13
C GLY A 309 7.14 -0.20 -24.68
N ARG A 310 7.09 -1.44 -25.16
CA ARG A 310 6.13 -2.46 -24.74
C ARG A 310 6.88 -3.72 -24.34
N LEU A 311 6.37 -4.44 -23.35
CA LEU A 311 6.96 -5.73 -22.95
C LEU A 311 6.66 -6.79 -24.02
N TYR A 312 7.64 -7.13 -24.86
CA TYR A 312 7.46 -8.11 -25.94
C TYR A 312 7.46 -9.55 -25.41
N SER A 313 8.39 -9.88 -24.51
CA SER A 313 8.40 -11.13 -23.75
C SER A 313 9.17 -10.97 -22.45
N HIS A 314 9.04 -11.91 -21.51
CA HIS A 314 9.82 -11.89 -20.27
C HIS A 314 10.14 -13.30 -19.78
N ALA A 315 11.17 -13.39 -18.94
CA ALA A 315 11.48 -14.56 -18.13
C ALA A 315 11.65 -14.13 -16.68
N VAL A 316 11.31 -15.02 -15.75
CA VAL A 316 11.47 -14.79 -14.30
C VAL A 316 12.45 -15.82 -13.77
N VAL A 317 13.65 -15.39 -13.40
CA VAL A 317 14.68 -16.30 -12.89
C VAL A 317 14.43 -16.51 -11.40
N HIS A 318 14.38 -17.77 -10.97
CA HIS A 318 14.20 -18.15 -9.56
C HIS A 318 15.47 -18.78 -8.96
N HIS A 319 16.08 -19.74 -9.65
CA HIS A 319 17.25 -20.50 -9.20
C HIS A 319 18.16 -20.89 -10.37
N PRO A 320 19.47 -21.14 -10.13
CA PRO A 320 20.19 -20.87 -8.87
C PRO A 320 20.40 -19.36 -8.67
N PRO A 321 20.42 -18.87 -7.42
CA PRO A 321 20.67 -17.46 -7.15
C PRO A 321 22.15 -17.11 -7.35
N ALA A 322 22.44 -16.04 -8.09
CA ALA A 322 23.77 -15.48 -8.24
C ALA A 322 24.02 -14.34 -7.23
N PRO A 323 25.27 -14.16 -6.74
CA PRO A 323 25.61 -13.01 -5.90
C PRO A 323 25.28 -11.67 -6.57
N GLY A 324 24.80 -10.72 -5.76
CA GLY A 324 24.49 -9.36 -6.21
C GLY A 324 23.17 -9.18 -6.96
N PHE A 325 22.35 -10.22 -7.10
CA PHE A 325 20.99 -10.10 -7.65
C PHE A 325 19.94 -10.48 -6.62
N ARG A 326 18.86 -9.69 -6.56
CA ARG A 326 17.58 -10.04 -5.93
C ARG A 326 16.82 -11.06 -6.77
N TYR A 327 16.23 -12.05 -6.10
CA TYR A 327 15.36 -13.07 -6.71
C TYR A 327 13.94 -13.03 -6.11
N PRO A 328 12.88 -13.37 -6.87
CA PRO A 328 12.89 -13.67 -8.31
C PRO A 328 13.30 -12.44 -9.14
N LEU A 329 14.08 -12.67 -10.19
CA LEU A 329 14.62 -11.62 -11.07
C LEU A 329 13.84 -11.62 -12.40
N PRO A 330 12.93 -10.66 -12.66
CA PRO A 330 12.22 -10.56 -13.91
C PRO A 330 13.08 -9.82 -14.94
N VAL A 331 13.29 -10.45 -16.09
CA VAL A 331 14.06 -9.89 -17.22
C VAL A 331 13.13 -9.78 -18.43
N GLY A 332 13.03 -8.59 -19.00
CA GLY A 332 12.18 -8.30 -20.14
C GLY A 332 12.96 -8.17 -21.44
N LEU A 333 12.39 -8.69 -22.53
CA LEU A 333 12.69 -8.25 -23.88
C LEU A 333 11.69 -7.14 -24.21
N ILE A 334 12.19 -5.90 -24.29
CA ILE A 334 11.39 -4.70 -24.48
C ILE A 334 11.43 -4.30 -25.94
N GLU A 335 10.28 -4.14 -26.58
CA GLU A 335 10.16 -3.52 -27.90
C GLU A 335 10.06 -2.01 -27.71
N LEU A 336 11.09 -1.28 -28.12
CA LEU A 336 11.15 0.17 -27.99
C LEU A 336 10.23 0.85 -29.01
N ALA A 337 9.77 2.06 -28.70
CA ALA A 337 8.95 2.86 -29.61
C ALA A 337 9.63 3.14 -30.97
N GLU A 338 10.96 3.07 -31.01
CA GLU A 338 11.79 3.22 -32.21
C GLU A 338 11.89 1.92 -33.04
N GLY A 339 11.32 0.80 -32.58
CA GLY A 339 11.13 -0.44 -33.36
C GLY A 339 12.20 -1.53 -33.21
N THR A 340 13.27 -1.29 -32.43
CA THR A 340 14.22 -2.36 -32.05
C THR A 340 13.93 -2.92 -30.67
N ARG A 341 14.54 -4.05 -30.31
CA ARG A 341 14.32 -4.71 -29.02
C ARG A 341 15.55 -4.70 -28.13
N VAL A 342 15.36 -4.50 -26.83
CA VAL A 342 16.43 -4.50 -25.81
C VAL A 342 16.12 -5.46 -24.68
N VAL A 343 17.14 -6.15 -24.15
CA VAL A 343 17.01 -6.97 -22.93
C VAL A 343 17.36 -6.09 -21.74
N ALA A 344 16.50 -6.07 -20.72
CA ALA A 344 16.69 -5.25 -19.52
C ALA A 344 16.01 -5.86 -18.27
N ASP A 345 16.49 -5.48 -17.08
CA ASP A 345 15.82 -5.79 -15.80
C ASP A 345 14.43 -5.13 -15.77
N LEU A 346 13.40 -5.87 -15.34
CA LEU A 346 12.06 -5.34 -15.09
C LEU A 346 11.88 -5.04 -13.60
N VAL A 347 11.65 -3.77 -13.28
CA VAL A 347 11.61 -3.25 -11.90
C VAL A 347 10.29 -2.55 -11.59
N GLY A 348 10.02 -2.33 -10.30
CA GLY A 348 8.80 -1.64 -9.85
C GLY A 348 7.49 -2.43 -10.04
N CYS A 349 7.56 -3.72 -10.35
CA CYS A 349 6.41 -4.61 -10.52
C CYS A 349 6.73 -6.02 -9.98
N PRO A 350 5.82 -6.68 -9.22
CA PRO A 350 5.98 -8.09 -8.89
C PRO A 350 5.82 -8.95 -10.17
N PRO A 351 6.47 -10.13 -10.25
CA PRO A 351 6.42 -10.98 -11.45
C PRO A 351 4.98 -11.29 -11.93
N ALA A 352 4.05 -11.53 -11.00
CA ALA A 352 2.65 -11.85 -11.30
C ALA A 352 1.87 -10.68 -11.96
N GLY A 353 2.37 -9.45 -11.86
CA GLY A 353 1.79 -8.25 -12.50
C GLY A 353 2.28 -8.02 -13.93
N LEU A 354 3.26 -8.78 -14.42
CA LEU A 354 3.78 -8.62 -15.78
C LEU A 354 2.80 -9.18 -16.82
N ARG A 355 2.64 -8.47 -17.93
CA ARG A 355 1.79 -8.85 -19.08
C ARG A 355 2.51 -8.52 -20.38
N VAL A 356 2.53 -9.45 -21.33
CA VAL A 356 3.02 -9.17 -22.69
C VAL A 356 2.15 -8.10 -23.33
N GLY A 357 2.77 -7.18 -24.07
CA GLY A 357 2.12 -6.02 -24.68
C GLY A 357 1.91 -4.82 -23.76
N MET A 358 2.16 -4.94 -22.44
CA MET A 358 1.99 -3.83 -21.49
C MET A 358 2.98 -2.69 -21.79
N PRO A 359 2.57 -1.41 -21.66
CA PRO A 359 3.47 -0.29 -21.85
C PRO A 359 4.49 -0.23 -20.71
N VAL A 360 5.74 0.05 -21.06
CA VAL A 360 6.86 0.19 -20.13
C VAL A 360 7.66 1.46 -20.44
N GLU A 361 8.30 1.99 -19.40
CA GLU A 361 9.19 3.14 -19.50
C GLU A 361 10.55 2.85 -18.86
N LEU A 362 11.58 3.47 -19.45
CA LEU A 362 12.95 3.42 -19.02
C LEU A 362 13.11 4.02 -17.62
N THR A 363 13.88 3.32 -16.80
CA THR A 363 14.37 3.80 -15.51
C THR A 363 15.82 3.37 -15.33
N TRP A 364 16.48 3.88 -14.29
CA TRP A 364 17.93 3.73 -14.12
C TRP A 364 18.24 3.06 -12.79
N VAL A 365 18.98 1.95 -12.85
CA VAL A 365 19.48 1.23 -11.67
C VAL A 365 20.97 1.49 -11.55
N GLU A 366 21.41 1.99 -10.40
CA GLU A 366 22.83 2.20 -10.11
C GLU A 366 23.38 1.00 -9.35
N THR A 367 24.50 0.46 -9.83
CA THR A 367 25.19 -0.71 -9.26
C THR A 367 26.65 -0.36 -9.05
N HIS A 368 27.35 -1.11 -8.18
CA HIS A 368 28.73 -0.79 -7.79
C HIS A 368 28.86 0.65 -7.24
N PRO A 369 28.23 0.97 -6.08
CA PRO A 369 28.31 2.32 -5.51
C PRO A 369 29.76 2.79 -5.39
N ALA A 370 29.98 4.10 -5.57
CA ALA A 370 31.32 4.70 -5.63
C ALA A 370 32.15 4.58 -4.34
N LEU A 371 31.61 3.96 -3.29
CA LEU A 371 32.30 3.59 -2.06
C LEU A 371 31.95 2.14 -1.71
N VAL A 372 32.95 1.27 -1.69
CA VAL A 372 32.88 -0.08 -1.09
C VAL A 372 33.90 -0.08 0.04
N ASP A 373 33.45 -0.36 1.27
CA ASP A 373 34.27 -0.33 2.50
C ASP A 373 35.11 0.96 2.71
N GLY A 374 34.61 2.09 2.20
CA GLY A 374 35.28 3.40 2.31
C GLY A 374 36.39 3.64 1.28
N ALA A 375 36.70 2.67 0.42
CA ALA A 375 37.53 2.86 -0.77
C ALA A 375 36.66 3.20 -1.99
N ALA A 376 37.15 4.09 -2.84
CA ALA A 376 36.52 4.34 -4.13
C ALA A 376 36.93 3.25 -5.13
N ASP A 377 35.97 2.58 -5.78
CA ASP A 377 36.30 1.78 -6.97
C ASP A 377 36.67 2.75 -8.10
N GLU A 378 37.94 2.73 -8.51
CA GLU A 378 38.49 3.60 -9.55
C GLU A 378 37.73 3.48 -10.90
N ARG A 379 36.97 2.40 -11.09
CA ARG A 379 36.14 2.16 -12.29
C ARG A 379 34.72 2.74 -12.17
N GLY A 380 34.40 3.38 -11.05
CA GLY A 380 33.15 4.12 -10.80
C GLY A 380 31.86 3.26 -10.79
N PRO A 381 30.71 3.90 -10.58
CA PRO A 381 29.40 3.24 -10.61
C PRO A 381 29.01 2.83 -12.03
N ILE A 382 28.25 1.74 -12.12
CA ILE A 382 27.65 1.25 -13.36
C ILE A 382 26.15 1.55 -13.33
N VAL A 383 25.72 2.46 -14.20
CA VAL A 383 24.31 2.80 -14.44
C VAL A 383 23.76 1.83 -15.49
N LEU A 384 22.71 1.09 -15.14
CA LEU A 384 22.02 0.13 -16.00
C LEU A 384 20.64 0.67 -16.41
N PRO A 385 20.24 0.55 -17.69
CA PRO A 385 18.86 0.75 -18.09
C PRO A 385 18.02 -0.43 -17.58
N ALA A 386 16.98 -0.12 -16.84
CA ALA A 386 15.91 -1.04 -16.46
C ALA A 386 14.59 -0.50 -17.01
N PHE A 387 13.54 -1.31 -17.01
CA PHE A 387 12.21 -0.88 -17.42
C PHE A 387 11.20 -1.15 -16.32
N ARG A 388 10.23 -0.25 -16.15
CA ARG A 388 9.10 -0.40 -15.23
C ARG A 388 7.79 -0.27 -16.00
N PRO A 389 6.65 -0.77 -15.47
CA PRO A 389 5.34 -0.43 -16.01
C PRO A 389 5.21 1.09 -16.18
N ALA A 390 4.83 1.53 -17.37
CA ALA A 390 4.49 2.94 -17.55
C ALA A 390 3.25 3.26 -16.71
N PRO A 391 3.13 4.47 -16.14
CA PRO A 391 1.87 4.94 -15.57
C PRO A 391 0.75 4.78 -16.61
N PRO A 392 -0.41 4.21 -16.24
CA PRO A 392 -1.52 4.10 -17.19
C PRO A 392 -1.98 5.52 -17.58
N PRO A 393 -2.39 5.73 -18.84
CA PRO A 393 -2.95 7.00 -19.25
C PRO A 393 -4.22 7.28 -18.46
N ARG A 394 -4.35 8.51 -17.94
CA ARG A 394 -5.61 8.97 -17.34
C ARG A 394 -6.67 9.10 -18.44
N ARG A 395 -7.91 8.75 -18.16
CA ARG A 395 -9.01 9.08 -19.08
C ARG A 395 -9.28 10.59 -19.08
N THR A 396 -9.51 11.15 -20.27
CA THR A 396 -9.99 12.54 -20.43
C THR A 396 -11.52 12.62 -20.43
N ASP A 397 -12.18 11.52 -20.77
CA ASP A 397 -13.63 11.29 -20.74
C ASP A 397 -14.00 10.39 -19.55
N THR A 398 -15.25 10.46 -19.09
CA THR A 398 -15.71 9.60 -17.98
C THR A 398 -16.55 8.46 -18.52
N LEU A 399 -16.18 7.24 -18.13
CA LEU A 399 -16.90 6.01 -18.47
C LEU A 399 -18.36 6.13 -18.02
N THR A 400 -19.30 5.77 -18.89
CA THR A 400 -20.73 5.84 -18.56
C THR A 400 -21.20 4.60 -17.80
N ALA A 401 -22.32 4.73 -17.09
CA ALA A 401 -22.93 3.63 -16.35
C ALA A 401 -23.29 2.41 -17.21
N PRO A 402 -23.84 2.54 -18.45
CA PRO A 402 -24.07 1.40 -19.34
C PRO A 402 -22.78 0.70 -19.78
N GLU A 403 -21.70 1.44 -20.07
CA GLU A 403 -20.42 0.85 -20.47
C GLU A 403 -19.80 0.04 -19.32
N ALA A 404 -19.80 0.59 -18.10
CA ALA A 404 -19.32 -0.11 -16.91
C ALA A 404 -20.14 -1.38 -16.62
N ALA A 405 -21.47 -1.32 -16.73
CA ALA A 405 -22.34 -2.48 -16.55
C ALA A 405 -22.09 -3.56 -17.60
N ALA A 406 -21.89 -3.16 -18.87
CA ALA A 406 -21.61 -4.10 -19.95
C ALA A 406 -20.23 -4.77 -19.79
N ALA A 407 -19.22 -4.04 -19.28
CA ALA A 407 -17.90 -4.59 -18.96
C ALA A 407 -17.96 -5.62 -17.82
N VAL A 408 -18.71 -5.33 -16.75
CA VAL A 408 -18.93 -6.29 -15.64
C VAL A 408 -19.62 -7.56 -16.17
N GLN A 409 -20.75 -7.42 -16.88
CA GLN A 409 -21.52 -8.54 -17.44
C GLN A 409 -20.69 -9.43 -18.37
N ARG A 410 -19.86 -8.84 -19.24
CA ARG A 410 -18.95 -9.62 -20.11
C ARG A 410 -17.91 -10.41 -19.31
N SER A 411 -17.50 -9.91 -18.14
CA SER A 411 -16.56 -10.57 -17.23
C SER A 411 -17.18 -11.67 -16.35
N GLU A 412 -18.51 -11.81 -16.38
CA GLU A 412 -19.30 -12.85 -15.69
C GLU A 412 -19.86 -13.92 -16.64
N GLY A 413 -19.61 -13.78 -17.95
CA GLY A 413 -20.00 -14.77 -18.96
C GLY A 413 -19.32 -16.13 -18.75
N PRO A 414 -19.92 -17.25 -19.21
CA PRO A 414 -19.45 -18.58 -18.87
C PRO A 414 -18.08 -18.89 -19.49
N GLU A 415 -17.06 -18.97 -18.65
CA GLU A 415 -15.82 -19.69 -18.96
C GLU A 415 -16.15 -21.17 -19.20
N GLY A 416 -15.98 -21.65 -20.44
CA GLY A 416 -16.07 -23.08 -20.74
C GLY A 416 -17.10 -23.50 -21.79
N ARG A 417 -16.78 -23.26 -23.07
CA ARG A 417 -16.99 -24.26 -24.12
C ARG A 417 -15.77 -24.29 -25.03
N GLU A 418 -14.96 -25.34 -24.88
CA GLU A 418 -13.95 -25.70 -25.88
C GLU A 418 -14.69 -26.13 -27.15
N GLY A 419 -14.76 -25.22 -28.13
CA GLY A 419 -15.06 -25.54 -29.53
C GLY A 419 -13.78 -25.89 -30.27
N PRO A 420 -13.84 -26.68 -31.36
CA PRO A 420 -12.66 -27.24 -32.00
C PRO A 420 -11.74 -26.15 -32.59
N GLU A 421 -10.45 -26.44 -32.60
CA GLU A 421 -9.38 -25.53 -33.00
C GLU A 421 -9.56 -25.00 -34.43
N GLY A 422 -9.57 -23.67 -34.56
CA GLY A 422 -9.47 -22.96 -35.83
C GLY A 422 -8.35 -21.91 -35.76
N PRO A 423 -7.38 -21.90 -36.68
CA PRO A 423 -6.22 -21.03 -36.59
C PRO A 423 -6.52 -19.64 -37.16
N GLU A 424 -7.19 -18.78 -36.40
CA GLU A 424 -7.21 -17.32 -36.60
C GLU A 424 -7.86 -16.61 -35.39
N ARG A 425 -7.13 -16.52 -34.27
CA ARG A 425 -7.41 -15.51 -33.24
C ARG A 425 -6.50 -14.32 -33.48
N SER A 426 -7.10 -13.17 -33.80
CA SER A 426 -6.39 -11.90 -33.81
C SER A 426 -5.86 -11.57 -32.41
N GLU A 427 -4.64 -11.05 -32.34
CA GLU A 427 -3.89 -10.88 -31.09
C GLU A 427 -4.42 -9.73 -30.20
N GLY A 428 -5.46 -10.02 -29.41
CA GLY A 428 -5.92 -9.20 -28.30
C GLY A 428 -5.33 -9.67 -26.97
N PHE A 429 -4.16 -9.16 -26.59
CA PHE A 429 -3.46 -9.60 -25.37
C PHE A 429 -4.09 -9.06 -24.06
N GLY A 430 -4.94 -9.88 -23.44
CA GLY A 430 -4.75 -10.27 -22.03
C GLY A 430 -5.16 -9.33 -20.90
N GLY A 431 -6.41 -8.85 -20.91
CA GLY A 431 -7.11 -8.32 -19.73
C GLY A 431 -8.62 -8.33 -19.96
N SER A 432 -9.43 -8.55 -18.91
CA SER A 432 -10.89 -8.40 -19.06
C SER A 432 -11.26 -6.92 -19.07
N GLU A 433 -12.33 -6.52 -19.77
CA GLU A 433 -12.77 -5.10 -19.79
C GLU A 433 -13.19 -4.57 -18.40
N ALA A 434 -13.43 -5.46 -17.44
CA ALA A 434 -13.69 -5.10 -16.05
C ALA A 434 -12.41 -4.79 -15.25
N GLU A 435 -11.22 -5.16 -15.73
CA GLU A 435 -9.94 -4.92 -15.05
C GLU A 435 -9.39 -3.52 -15.36
N LEU A 436 -8.96 -2.82 -14.32
CA LEU A 436 -8.28 -1.54 -14.45
C LEU A 436 -6.79 -1.76 -14.71
N ALA A 437 -6.20 -0.91 -15.55
CA ALA A 437 -4.78 -0.99 -15.88
C ALA A 437 -3.89 -0.91 -14.62
N LEU A 438 -2.81 -1.69 -14.60
CA LEU A 438 -1.86 -1.71 -13.48
C LEU A 438 -1.17 -0.35 -13.33
N TRP A 439 -1.05 0.12 -12.09
CA TRP A 439 -0.31 1.36 -11.77
C TRP A 439 0.75 1.12 -10.69
N SER A 440 2.02 1.34 -11.04
CA SER A 440 3.14 1.30 -10.10
C SER A 440 3.46 2.71 -9.59
N VAL A 441 3.32 2.93 -8.28
CA VAL A 441 3.70 4.17 -7.58
C VAL A 441 5.00 3.95 -6.80
N PRO A 442 6.10 4.67 -7.11
CA PRO A 442 7.31 4.62 -6.29
C PRO A 442 7.06 5.33 -4.95
N VAL A 443 7.27 4.62 -3.85
CA VAL A 443 7.20 5.19 -2.49
C VAL A 443 8.53 5.84 -2.19
N THR A 444 8.53 7.17 -2.13
CA THR A 444 9.73 7.97 -1.83
C THR A 444 9.57 8.64 -0.47
N ALA A 445 10.68 8.99 0.18
CA ALA A 445 10.63 9.85 1.37
C ALA A 445 9.88 11.17 1.08
N THR A 446 10.02 11.71 -0.14
CA THR A 446 9.23 12.86 -0.62
C THR A 446 7.74 12.59 -0.56
N LEU A 447 7.24 11.49 -1.14
CA LEU A 447 5.81 11.13 -1.13
C LEU A 447 5.27 10.93 0.30
N ILE A 448 6.05 10.30 1.18
CA ILE A 448 5.64 10.08 2.57
C ILE A 448 5.53 11.43 3.31
N VAL A 449 6.54 12.29 3.19
CA VAL A 449 6.57 13.57 3.91
C VAL A 449 5.60 14.60 3.31
N SER A 450 5.51 14.73 1.99
CA SER A 450 4.52 15.61 1.34
C SER A 450 3.10 15.12 1.61
N GLY A 451 2.86 13.81 1.55
CA GLY A 451 1.60 13.18 1.91
C GLY A 451 1.20 13.45 3.36
N ALA A 452 2.13 13.31 4.32
CA ALA A 452 1.89 13.65 5.72
C ALA A 452 1.54 15.14 5.92
N ILE A 453 2.18 16.06 5.20
CA ILE A 453 1.88 17.50 5.27
C ILE A 453 0.50 17.80 4.66
N ALA A 454 0.23 17.30 3.45
CA ALA A 454 -1.03 17.52 2.74
C ALA A 454 -2.25 16.90 3.46
N THR A 455 -2.08 15.72 4.05
CA THR A 455 -3.09 15.04 4.88
C THR A 455 -3.16 15.61 6.31
N ARG A 456 -2.26 16.53 6.68
CA ARG A 456 -2.08 17.11 8.02
C ARG A 456 -1.86 16.08 9.12
N ASP A 457 -1.32 14.92 8.76
CA ASP A 457 -1.00 13.81 9.67
C ASP A 457 0.42 13.96 10.21
N PHE A 458 0.58 14.89 11.15
CA PHE A 458 1.86 15.21 11.76
C PHE A 458 2.33 14.16 12.80
N GLN A 459 1.92 12.89 12.69
CA GLN A 459 2.53 11.82 13.49
C GLN A 459 4.02 11.68 13.12
N PRO A 460 4.95 11.75 14.10
CA PRO A 460 6.38 11.76 13.81
C PRO A 460 6.89 10.55 13.03
N VAL A 461 6.20 9.41 13.05
CA VAL A 461 6.58 8.19 12.31
C VAL A 461 6.56 8.34 10.77
N HIS A 462 6.06 9.46 10.25
CA HIS A 462 6.05 9.78 8.82
C HIS A 462 7.18 10.74 8.40
N HIS A 463 7.94 11.33 9.33
CA HIS A 463 8.97 12.34 9.02
C HIS A 463 10.20 12.33 9.94
N ASP A 464 10.12 11.75 11.14
CA ASP A 464 11.25 11.47 12.04
C ASP A 464 11.61 9.98 11.95
N ARG A 465 12.65 9.70 11.16
CA ARG A 465 13.20 8.35 10.94
C ARG A 465 13.69 7.70 12.22
N GLU A 466 14.37 8.43 13.10
CA GLU A 466 14.91 7.85 14.32
C GLU A 466 13.80 7.45 15.28
N LEU A 467 12.76 8.28 15.41
CA LEU A 467 11.59 7.97 16.23
C LEU A 467 10.79 6.80 15.65
N ALA A 468 10.63 6.73 14.32
CA ALA A 468 10.00 5.58 13.66
C ALA A 468 10.73 4.27 14.00
N VAL A 469 12.06 4.25 13.88
CA VAL A 469 12.90 3.10 14.24
C VAL A 469 12.82 2.78 15.74
N ARG A 470 12.91 3.79 16.63
CA ARG A 470 12.73 3.61 18.09
C ARG A 470 11.36 3.04 18.48
N ARG A 471 10.32 3.20 17.63
CA ARG A 471 8.97 2.62 17.83
C ARG A 471 8.77 1.25 17.16
N GLY A 472 9.82 0.68 16.57
CA GLY A 472 9.81 -0.66 15.97
C GLY A 472 9.49 -0.72 14.48
N SER A 473 9.52 0.42 13.76
CA SER A 473 9.42 0.46 12.30
C SER A 473 10.80 0.28 11.64
N ALA A 474 10.85 -0.16 10.38
CA ALA A 474 12.11 -0.23 9.62
C ALA A 474 12.62 1.17 9.21
N ASP A 475 11.71 2.08 8.86
CA ASP A 475 11.97 3.47 8.48
C ASP A 475 10.71 4.34 8.74
N ILE A 476 10.69 5.58 8.28
CA ILE A 476 9.42 6.31 8.10
C ILE A 476 8.53 5.56 7.11
N PHE A 477 7.20 5.58 7.28
CA PHE A 477 6.29 4.84 6.41
C PHE A 477 5.11 5.68 5.92
N LEU A 478 4.54 5.30 4.78
CA LEU A 478 3.38 5.96 4.17
C LEU A 478 2.17 5.92 5.11
N ASN A 479 1.49 7.06 5.29
CA ASN A 479 0.29 7.11 6.13
C ASN A 479 -0.97 6.63 5.39
N ILE A 480 -2.00 6.28 6.16
CA ILE A 480 -3.25 5.76 5.58
C ILE A 480 -3.98 6.81 4.73
N ASN A 481 -3.97 8.09 5.10
CA ASN A 481 -4.67 9.12 4.35
C ASN A 481 -4.06 9.34 2.94
N THR A 482 -2.73 9.29 2.79
CA THR A 482 -2.07 9.30 1.47
C THR A 482 -2.42 8.04 0.68
N SER A 483 -2.52 6.88 1.36
CA SER A 483 -2.91 5.61 0.74
C SER A 483 -4.36 5.63 0.23
N VAL A 484 -5.28 6.26 0.98
CA VAL A 484 -6.67 6.52 0.59
C VAL A 484 -6.73 7.50 -0.60
N GLY A 485 -5.91 8.55 -0.60
CA GLY A 485 -5.79 9.50 -1.72
C GLY A 485 -5.29 8.83 -3.01
N LEU A 486 -4.23 8.02 -2.93
CA LEU A 486 -3.72 7.24 -4.06
C LEU A 486 -4.76 6.23 -4.57
N LEU A 487 -5.52 5.58 -3.68
CA LEU A 487 -6.63 4.70 -4.06
C LEU A 487 -7.75 5.44 -4.80
N GLN A 488 -8.20 6.58 -4.29
CA GLN A 488 -9.20 7.41 -4.96
C GLN A 488 -8.69 7.80 -6.35
N ARG A 489 -7.48 8.35 -6.42
CA ARG A 489 -6.84 8.80 -7.65
C ARG A 489 -6.73 7.67 -8.67
N TYR A 490 -6.35 6.46 -8.25
CA TYR A 490 -6.27 5.30 -9.14
C TYR A 490 -7.61 5.01 -9.83
N VAL A 491 -8.72 5.15 -9.11
CA VAL A 491 -10.07 4.93 -9.65
C VAL A 491 -10.51 6.10 -10.54
N SER A 492 -10.25 7.36 -10.17
CA SER A 492 -10.60 8.52 -11.02
C SER A 492 -9.72 8.65 -12.28
N ASP A 493 -8.42 8.35 -12.19
CA ASP A 493 -7.54 8.30 -13.37
C ASP A 493 -8.03 7.21 -14.36
N ALA A 494 -8.54 6.08 -13.86
CA ALA A 494 -8.98 4.95 -14.69
C ALA A 494 -10.42 5.04 -15.21
N LEU A 495 -11.35 5.65 -14.47
CA LEU A 495 -12.76 5.76 -14.86
C LEU A 495 -13.14 7.16 -15.39
N GLY A 496 -12.34 8.19 -15.12
CA GLY A 496 -12.47 9.55 -15.65
C GLY A 496 -12.91 10.60 -14.62
N PRO A 497 -12.78 11.90 -14.98
CA PRO A 497 -12.80 13.01 -14.02
C PRO A 497 -14.19 13.41 -13.47
N ASP A 498 -15.28 13.11 -14.18
CA ASP A 498 -16.66 13.56 -13.87
C ASP A 498 -17.42 12.56 -12.96
N LEU A 499 -16.74 11.55 -12.41
CA LEU A 499 -17.38 10.59 -11.50
C LEU A 499 -17.63 11.19 -10.10
N ILE A 500 -18.65 10.66 -9.40
CA ILE A 500 -18.92 11.00 -8.00
C ILE A 500 -18.53 9.83 -7.10
N VAL A 501 -17.50 9.99 -6.26
CA VAL A 501 -17.18 9.03 -5.19
C VAL A 501 -18.25 9.10 -4.10
N ARG A 502 -18.76 7.94 -3.69
CA ARG A 502 -19.76 7.79 -2.62
C ARG A 502 -19.21 7.08 -1.38
N ALA A 503 -18.26 6.17 -1.55
CA ALA A 503 -17.55 5.60 -0.42
C ALA A 503 -16.12 5.19 -0.81
N ILE A 504 -15.21 5.27 0.16
CA ILE A 504 -13.87 4.69 0.06
C ILE A 504 -13.65 3.85 1.33
N ARG A 505 -13.53 2.52 1.18
CA ARG A 505 -13.33 1.61 2.31
C ARG A 505 -12.01 0.86 2.15
N VAL A 506 -11.11 1.04 3.11
CA VAL A 506 -9.74 0.52 3.08
C VAL A 506 -9.45 -0.31 4.31
N ARG A 507 -8.80 -1.45 4.10
CA ARG A 507 -8.06 -2.21 5.10
C ARG A 507 -6.58 -2.18 4.74
N LEU A 508 -5.74 -1.63 5.62
CA LEU A 508 -4.29 -1.70 5.48
C LEU A 508 -3.77 -3.09 5.87
N GLY A 509 -2.66 -3.48 5.25
CA GLY A 509 -1.85 -4.64 5.61
C GLY A 509 -0.43 -4.21 5.98
N ALA A 510 0.54 -4.53 5.13
CA ALA A 510 1.94 -4.21 5.33
C ALA A 510 2.22 -2.69 5.22
N PRO A 511 3.14 -2.12 6.02
CA PRO A 511 3.61 -0.77 5.82
C PRO A 511 4.38 -0.63 4.50
N ALA A 512 4.42 0.58 3.95
CA ALA A 512 5.18 0.92 2.76
C ALA A 512 6.25 1.96 3.09
N TYR A 513 7.49 1.68 2.70
CA TYR A 513 8.70 2.41 3.07
C TYR A 513 9.30 3.18 1.89
N PRO A 514 10.19 4.18 2.13
CA PRO A 514 11.05 4.71 1.07
C PRO A 514 11.72 3.57 0.30
N GLY A 515 11.70 3.69 -1.03
CA GLY A 515 12.27 2.71 -1.95
C GLY A 515 11.33 1.57 -2.35
N ASP A 516 10.18 1.39 -1.69
CA ASP A 516 9.16 0.44 -2.15
C ASP A 516 8.46 0.93 -3.43
N HIS A 517 7.78 0.01 -4.10
CA HIS A 517 6.78 0.32 -5.11
C HIS A 517 5.43 -0.22 -4.66
N LEU A 518 4.40 0.62 -4.71
CA LEU A 518 3.01 0.21 -4.53
C LEU A 518 2.39 -0.05 -5.89
N VAL A 519 2.04 -1.30 -6.14
CA VAL A 519 1.46 -1.76 -7.40
C VAL A 519 -0.03 -1.95 -7.21
N PHE A 520 -0.80 -1.01 -7.74
CA PHE A 520 -2.24 -0.97 -7.75
C PHE A 520 -2.80 -1.82 -8.90
N THR A 521 -3.77 -2.65 -8.58
CA THR A 521 -4.62 -3.40 -9.51
C THR A 521 -6.06 -3.27 -9.05
N GLY A 522 -6.99 -2.99 -9.97
CA GLY A 522 -8.41 -2.85 -9.68
C GLY A 522 -9.30 -3.64 -10.62
N ARG A 523 -10.53 -3.90 -10.20
CA ARG A 523 -11.59 -4.51 -11.02
C ARG A 523 -12.95 -3.93 -10.67
N LEU A 524 -13.76 -3.66 -11.69
CA LEU A 524 -15.19 -3.40 -11.60
C LEU A 524 -15.89 -4.69 -11.13
N THR A 525 -16.50 -4.67 -9.94
CA THR A 525 -17.12 -5.87 -9.33
C THR A 525 -18.63 -5.78 -9.20
N SER A 526 -19.21 -4.59 -9.32
CA SER A 526 -20.64 -4.40 -9.52
C SER A 526 -20.90 -3.10 -10.25
N ALA A 527 -21.97 -3.06 -11.04
CA ALA A 527 -22.42 -1.88 -11.77
C ALA A 527 -23.93 -1.95 -12.02
N ASP A 528 -24.69 -1.00 -11.47
CA ASP A 528 -26.11 -0.80 -11.77
C ASP A 528 -26.25 0.35 -12.78
N ALA A 529 -26.49 0.01 -14.04
CA ALA A 529 -26.65 0.97 -15.13
C ALA A 529 -27.76 2.01 -14.89
N ARG A 530 -28.79 1.68 -14.09
CA ARG A 530 -29.94 2.55 -13.84
C ARG A 530 -29.65 3.59 -12.76
N THR A 531 -28.94 3.23 -11.69
CA THR A 531 -28.52 4.22 -10.67
C THR A 531 -27.23 4.94 -11.07
N GLY A 532 -26.38 4.29 -11.85
CA GLY A 532 -25.01 4.74 -12.12
C GLY A 532 -24.00 4.24 -11.10
N ARG A 533 -24.43 3.52 -10.04
CA ARG A 533 -23.56 3.07 -8.97
C ARG A 533 -22.68 1.91 -9.42
N VAL A 534 -21.38 2.07 -9.18
CA VAL A 534 -20.33 1.11 -9.55
C VAL A 534 -19.41 0.88 -8.35
N THR A 535 -19.08 -0.38 -8.08
CA THR A 535 -18.07 -0.74 -7.06
C THR A 535 -16.80 -1.22 -7.74
N VAL A 536 -15.68 -0.59 -7.39
CA VAL A 536 -14.35 -1.02 -7.79
C VAL A 536 -13.67 -1.67 -6.58
N THR A 537 -13.29 -2.95 -6.67
CA THR A 537 -12.32 -3.53 -5.72
C THR A 537 -10.91 -3.19 -6.17
N VAL A 538 -10.06 -2.76 -5.24
CA VAL A 538 -8.66 -2.41 -5.50
C VAL A 538 -7.75 -3.07 -4.47
N ARG A 539 -6.58 -3.49 -4.94
CA ARG A 539 -5.46 -4.00 -4.13
C ARG A 539 -4.22 -3.20 -4.50
N ALA A 540 -3.47 -2.72 -3.51
CA ALA A 540 -2.10 -2.26 -3.71
C ALA A 540 -1.13 -3.19 -2.99
N THR A 541 -0.13 -3.68 -3.73
CA THR A 541 0.89 -4.61 -3.22
C THR A 541 2.26 -3.95 -3.19
N GLY A 542 3.05 -4.23 -2.16
CA GLY A 542 4.42 -3.77 -1.99
C GLY A 542 5.37 -4.92 -1.67
N GLY A 543 6.64 -4.61 -1.36
CA GLY A 543 7.68 -5.63 -1.12
C GLY A 543 7.41 -6.56 0.06
N LEU A 544 6.55 -6.13 1.01
CA LEU A 544 6.15 -6.89 2.20
C LEU A 544 4.78 -7.56 2.07
N GLY A 545 4.18 -7.58 0.86
CA GLY A 545 2.85 -8.13 0.59
C GLY A 545 1.79 -7.05 0.38
N ASP A 546 0.55 -7.33 0.77
CA ASP A 546 -0.58 -6.40 0.57
C ASP A 546 -0.43 -5.17 1.44
N HIS A 547 -0.24 -4.01 0.83
CA HIS A 547 -0.24 -2.73 1.54
C HIS A 547 -1.67 -2.28 1.85
N LEU A 548 -2.58 -2.38 0.88
CA LEU A 548 -4.01 -2.13 1.08
C LEU A 548 -4.87 -3.06 0.24
N VAL A 549 -6.04 -3.39 0.78
CA VAL A 549 -7.18 -3.95 0.05
C VAL A 549 -8.38 -3.08 0.38
N GLY A 550 -9.14 -2.67 -0.63
CA GLY A 550 -10.28 -1.78 -0.42
C GLY A 550 -11.30 -1.79 -1.55
N THR A 551 -12.36 -1.03 -1.35
CA THR A 551 -13.36 -0.70 -2.37
C THR A 551 -13.51 0.80 -2.50
N VAL A 552 -13.80 1.24 -3.73
CA VAL A 552 -14.31 2.58 -4.02
C VAL A 552 -15.68 2.40 -4.67
N GLU A 553 -16.70 3.01 -4.08
CA GLU A 553 -18.02 3.14 -4.70
C GLU A 553 -18.10 4.49 -5.39
N VAL A 554 -18.44 4.48 -6.68
CA VAL A 554 -18.60 5.67 -7.50
C VAL A 554 -19.98 5.69 -8.17
N VAL A 555 -20.40 6.86 -8.63
CA VAL A 555 -21.53 7.04 -9.54
C VAL A 555 -21.01 7.62 -10.85
N LEU A 556 -21.34 6.96 -11.95
CA LEU A 556 -20.94 7.33 -13.31
C LEU A 556 -22.05 8.07 -14.08
N PRO A 557 -21.70 8.89 -15.09
CA PRO A 557 -22.66 9.55 -15.98
C PRO A 557 -23.62 8.58 -16.69
N GLY A 558 -24.83 9.06 -17.01
CA GLY A 558 -25.87 8.25 -17.66
C GLY A 558 -26.60 7.30 -16.71
N GLY A 559 -26.39 7.46 -15.40
CA GLY A 559 -27.17 6.81 -14.35
C GLY A 559 -27.84 7.86 -13.45
N ARG A 560 -29.04 7.52 -12.94
CA ARG A 560 -29.94 8.45 -12.26
C ARG A 560 -29.31 9.25 -11.11
N GLU A 561 -28.44 8.65 -10.28
CA GLU A 561 -27.79 9.36 -9.15
C GLU A 561 -26.81 10.45 -9.62
N HIS A 562 -26.27 10.35 -10.84
CA HIS A 562 -25.39 11.36 -11.45
C HIS A 562 -26.21 12.50 -12.05
N ASP A 563 -27.24 12.15 -12.82
CA ASP A 563 -28.13 13.12 -13.46
C ASP A 563 -28.87 14.00 -12.43
N GLU A 564 -29.33 13.40 -11.33
CA GLU A 564 -29.93 14.12 -10.19
C GLU A 564 -28.93 15.08 -9.52
N ALA A 565 -27.66 14.67 -9.36
CA ALA A 565 -26.62 15.53 -8.79
C ALA A 565 -26.26 16.69 -9.73
N ARG A 566 -26.16 16.42 -11.04
CA ARG A 566 -25.88 17.40 -12.09
C ARG A 566 -26.98 18.45 -12.18
N ALA A 567 -28.24 18.00 -12.13
CA ALA A 567 -29.39 18.88 -12.05
C ALA A 567 -29.31 19.77 -10.79
N ALA A 568 -29.12 19.18 -9.61
CA ALA A 568 -29.03 19.93 -8.35
C ALA A 568 -27.91 21.00 -8.35
N ALA A 569 -26.76 20.71 -8.95
CA ALA A 569 -25.68 21.68 -9.12
C ALA A 569 -26.06 22.85 -10.03
N ALA A 570 -26.76 22.59 -11.15
CA ALA A 570 -27.19 23.63 -12.08
C ALA A 570 -28.19 24.63 -11.46
N TRP A 571 -29.03 24.20 -10.51
CA TRP A 571 -29.93 25.08 -9.75
C TRP A 571 -29.23 25.93 -8.67
N GLN A 572 -27.97 25.63 -8.33
CA GLN A 572 -27.21 26.34 -7.29
C GLN A 572 -26.29 27.45 -7.82
N SER A 573 -26.11 27.54 -9.15
CA SER A 573 -25.36 28.63 -9.78
C SER A 573 -26.15 29.95 -9.70
N PRO A 574 -25.58 31.04 -9.15
CA PRO A 574 -26.24 32.34 -9.15
C PRO A 574 -26.41 32.89 -10.58
N SER A 575 -27.60 33.43 -10.86
CA SER A 575 -27.91 34.23 -12.05
C SER A 575 -27.34 35.66 -11.96
#